data_AF-A0A1Y3E4E8-F1
#
_entry.id   AF-A0A1Y3E4E8-F1
#
_cell.length_a   1.000
_cell.length_b   1.000
_cell.length_c   1.000
_cell.angle_alpha   90.00
_cell.angle_beta   90.00
_cell.angle_gamma   90.00
#
_symmetry.space_group_name_H-M   'P 1'
#
loop_
_entity.id
_entity.type
_entity.pdbx_description
1 polymer ?
#
loop_
_entity_poly.entity_id
_entity_poly.type
_entity_poly.pdbx_seq_one_letter_code
_entity_poly.pdbx_strand_id
1 'polypeptide(L)'
;FAQVARLVLLWVNNHFGDFESNAEMTNLLEKFDKMLEDEAMFNHQQLLNIACSVKSRTRNVTYTRSNRDEVLHFSILGGTEKNNGIYVVKVAAGSAAERVGLKRGDQIIEVNGHNFRNIARHRALEVLRG
;
A
#
# COMPACT_ATOMS: atom_id res chain seq x y z
N PHE A 1 24.58 3.97 7.83
CA PHE A 1 23.21 3.65 7.38
C PHE A 1 23.14 2.48 6.40
N ALA A 2 23.92 2.46 5.31
CA ALA A 2 23.83 1.42 4.26
C ALA A 2 23.95 -0.05 4.73
N GLN A 3 24.78 -0.36 5.75
CA GLN A 3 24.86 -1.72 6.30
C GLN A 3 23.58 -2.13 7.03
N VAL A 4 22.97 -1.21 7.77
CA VAL A 4 21.67 -1.43 8.44
C VAL A 4 20.57 -1.65 7.40
N ALA A 5 20.56 -0.86 6.33
CA ALA A 5 19.58 -1.02 5.24
C ALA A 5 19.61 -2.42 4.62
N ARG A 6 20.81 -2.99 4.41
CA ARG A 6 20.94 -4.36 3.90
C ARG A 6 20.41 -5.42 4.87
N LEU A 7 20.61 -5.24 6.17
CA LEU A 7 20.08 -6.16 7.19
C LEU A 7 18.56 -6.14 7.23
N VAL A 8 17.94 -4.95 7.18
CA VAL A 8 16.48 -4.82 7.15
C VAL A 8 15.92 -5.44 5.86
N LEU A 9 16.51 -5.18 4.69
CA LEU A 9 16.09 -5.80 3.44
C LEU A 9 16.18 -7.32 3.46
N LEU A 10 17.25 -7.88 4.05
CA LEU A 10 17.41 -9.32 4.20
C LEU A 10 16.32 -9.90 5.10
N TRP A 11 16.00 -9.21 6.20
CA TRP A 11 14.92 -9.61 7.11
C TRP A 11 13.56 -9.58 6.40
N VAL A 12 13.21 -8.49 5.73
CA VAL A 12 11.97 -8.34 4.95
C VAL A 12 11.85 -9.46 3.91
N ASN A 13 12.94 -9.76 3.19
CA ASN A 13 12.93 -10.80 2.17
C ASN A 13 12.71 -12.21 2.75
N ASN A 14 13.30 -12.52 3.90
CA ASN A 14 13.26 -13.87 4.47
C ASN A 14 12.09 -14.11 5.43
N HIS A 15 11.61 -13.06 6.12
CA HIS A 15 10.57 -13.16 7.15
C HIS A 15 9.51 -12.05 7.00
N PHE A 16 9.00 -11.84 5.78
CA PHE A 16 7.97 -10.81 5.53
C PHE A 16 6.74 -10.91 6.43
N GLY A 17 6.38 -12.12 6.87
CA GLY A 17 5.25 -12.36 7.78
C GLY A 17 5.36 -11.62 9.12
N ASP A 18 6.57 -11.35 9.61
CA ASP A 18 6.81 -10.58 10.83
C ASP A 18 6.31 -9.13 10.69
N PHE A 19 6.35 -8.60 9.46
CA PHE A 19 5.96 -7.22 9.14
C PHE A 19 4.45 -7.09 8.86
N GLU A 20 3.86 -8.09 8.21
CA GLU A 20 2.45 -8.05 7.83
C GLU A 20 1.51 -8.29 9.02
N SER A 21 1.93 -9.13 9.98
CA SER A 21 1.11 -9.54 11.13
C SER A 21 1.19 -8.60 12.34
N ASN A 22 2.15 -7.68 12.36
CA ASN A 22 2.41 -6.79 13.50
C ASN A 22 2.42 -5.31 13.07
N ALA A 23 1.59 -4.50 13.71
CA ALA A 23 1.44 -3.08 13.41
C ALA A 23 2.71 -2.26 13.69
N GLU A 24 3.46 -2.59 14.75
CA GLU A 24 4.75 -1.94 15.05
C GLU A 24 5.78 -2.23 13.97
N MET A 25 5.81 -3.47 13.47
CA MET A 25 6.71 -3.87 12.39
C MET A 25 6.31 -3.26 11.04
N THR A 26 5.01 -3.13 10.76
CA THR A 26 4.53 -2.35 9.61
C THR A 26 5.01 -0.90 9.72
N ASN A 27 4.85 -0.26 10.88
CA ASN A 27 5.30 1.12 11.10
C ASN A 27 6.82 1.27 10.99
N LEU A 28 7.59 0.26 11.42
CA LEU A 28 9.04 0.22 11.23
C LEU A 28 9.38 0.22 9.74
N LEU A 29 8.68 -0.58 8.94
CA LEU A 29 8.88 -0.66 7.50
C LEU A 29 8.58 0.67 6.79
N GLU A 30 7.52 1.36 7.19
CA GLU A 30 7.18 2.69 6.67
C GLU A 30 8.24 3.74 7.03
N LYS A 31 8.72 3.73 8.28
CA LYS A 31 9.83 4.60 8.70
C LYS A 31 11.10 4.29 7.91
N PHE A 32 11.40 3.01 7.70
CA PHE A 32 12.55 2.57 6.94
C PHE A 32 12.47 3.02 5.47
N ASP A 33 11.31 2.86 4.81
CA ASP A 33 11.07 3.39 3.46
C ASP A 33 11.32 4.90 3.38
N LYS A 34 10.79 5.66 4.35
CA LYS A 34 11.02 7.11 4.43
C LYS A 34 12.50 7.46 4.62
N MET A 35 13.23 6.71 5.46
CA MET A 35 14.66 6.94 5.64
C MET A 35 15.47 6.66 4.36
N LEU A 36 15.08 5.63 3.58
CA LEU A 36 15.71 5.37 2.29
C LEU A 36 15.47 6.50 1.28
N GLU A 37 14.26 7.08 1.29
CA GLU A 37 13.91 8.24 0.47
C GLU A 37 14.71 9.48 0.88
N ASP A 38 14.74 9.80 2.17
CA ASP A 38 15.45 10.98 2.72
C ASP A 38 16.97 10.90 2.46
N GLU A 39 17.55 9.70 2.43
CA GLU A 39 18.96 9.43 2.12
C GLU A 39 19.23 9.17 0.62
N ALA A 40 18.25 9.37 -0.26
CA ALA A 40 18.33 9.14 -1.71
C ALA A 40 18.85 7.74 -2.11
N MET A 41 18.53 6.71 -1.32
CA MET A 41 18.97 5.32 -1.54
C MET A 41 18.04 4.55 -2.49
N PHE A 42 17.81 5.08 -3.70
CA PHE A 42 16.82 4.59 -4.67
C PHE A 42 16.91 3.08 -4.94
N ASN A 43 18.12 2.53 -5.09
CA ASN A 43 18.30 1.10 -5.34
C ASN A 43 17.79 0.23 -4.18
N HIS A 44 18.00 0.67 -2.93
CA HIS A 44 17.53 -0.07 -1.76
C HIS A 44 16.02 0.08 -1.59
N GLN A 45 15.48 1.27 -1.90
CA GLN A 45 14.04 1.51 -1.90
C GLN A 45 13.33 0.65 -2.95
N GLN A 46 13.92 0.50 -4.14
CA GLN A 46 13.39 -0.39 -5.17
C GLN A 46 13.42 -1.85 -4.73
N LEU A 47 14.51 -2.31 -4.10
CA LEU A 47 14.59 -3.66 -3.55
C LEU A 47 13.54 -3.91 -2.46
N LEU A 48 13.32 -2.93 -1.58
CA LEU A 48 12.28 -2.98 -0.55
C LEU A 48 10.90 -3.15 -1.19
N ASN A 49 10.57 -2.31 -2.17
CA ASN A 49 9.29 -2.35 -2.87
C ASN A 49 9.05 -3.68 -3.60
N ILE A 50 10.09 -4.23 -4.25
CA ILE A 50 10.02 -5.54 -4.91
C ILE A 50 9.77 -6.64 -3.86
N ALA A 51 10.55 -6.67 -2.77
CA ALA A 51 10.40 -7.67 -1.72
C ALA A 51 8.99 -7.63 -1.10
N CYS A 52 8.48 -6.44 -0.79
CA CYS A 52 7.13 -6.27 -0.25
C CYS A 52 6.06 -6.72 -1.24
N SER A 53 6.16 -6.30 -2.51
CA SER A 53 5.18 -6.66 -3.53
C SER A 53 5.10 -8.16 -3.75
N VAL A 54 6.24 -8.85 -3.89
CA VAL A 54 6.29 -10.30 -4.16
C VAL A 54 5.82 -11.12 -2.96
N LYS A 55 6.04 -10.64 -1.73
CA LYS A 55 5.69 -11.36 -0.50
C LYS A 55 4.34 -10.99 0.09
N SER A 56 3.71 -9.91 -0.38
CA SER A 56 2.40 -9.46 0.09
C SER A 56 1.30 -10.51 -0.12
N ARG A 57 0.38 -10.60 0.84
CA ARG A 57 -0.78 -11.49 0.74
C ARG A 57 -2.03 -10.68 0.38
N THR A 58 -2.85 -11.26 -0.48
CA THR A 58 -4.19 -10.73 -0.74
C THR A 58 -5.03 -10.80 0.53
N ARG A 59 -5.70 -9.69 0.85
CA ARG A 59 -6.61 -9.60 2.00
C ARG A 59 -7.86 -8.82 1.62
N ASN A 60 -8.97 -9.15 2.28
CA ASN A 60 -10.24 -8.44 2.13
C ASN A 60 -10.40 -7.45 3.28
N VAL A 61 -10.83 -6.23 2.95
CA VAL A 61 -11.17 -5.19 3.93
C VAL A 61 -12.58 -4.69 3.63
N THR A 62 -13.36 -4.48 4.69
CA THR A 62 -14.71 -3.91 4.57
C THR A 62 -14.66 -2.47 5.05
N TYR A 63 -14.81 -1.53 4.13
CA TYR A 63 -14.84 -0.10 4.41
C TYR A 63 -16.28 0.42 4.29
N THR A 64 -16.85 0.87 5.40
CA THR A 64 -18.24 1.37 5.46
C THR A 64 -18.23 2.89 5.51
N ARG A 65 -19.10 3.50 4.71
CA ARG A 65 -19.38 4.94 4.68
C ARG A 65 -20.80 5.17 5.15
N SER A 66 -21.02 6.24 5.88
CA SER A 66 -22.33 6.67 6.38
C SER A 66 -23.20 7.23 5.24
N ASN A 67 -22.58 7.82 4.21
CA ASN A 67 -23.22 8.29 2.99
C ASN A 67 -22.22 8.40 1.83
N ARG A 68 -22.71 8.71 0.62
CA ARG A 68 -21.91 8.85 -0.61
C ARG A 68 -21.04 10.12 -0.68
N ASP A 69 -21.24 11.07 0.21
CA ASP A 69 -20.45 12.31 0.26
C ASP A 69 -19.27 12.21 1.23
N GLU A 70 -19.25 11.18 2.10
CA GLU A 70 -18.18 10.96 3.07
C GLU A 70 -16.84 10.74 2.37
N VAL A 71 -15.81 11.49 2.76
CA VAL A 71 -14.48 11.37 2.16
C VAL A 71 -13.89 10.00 2.45
N LEU A 72 -13.28 9.36 1.45
CA LEU A 72 -12.70 8.01 1.58
C LEU A 72 -11.51 7.94 2.55
N HIS A 73 -10.88 9.07 2.85
CA HIS A 73 -9.67 9.16 3.68
C HIS A 73 -8.45 8.37 3.17
N PHE A 74 -8.46 7.94 1.91
CA PHE A 74 -7.30 7.44 1.19
C PHE A 74 -7.29 7.97 -0.25
N SER A 75 -6.14 7.88 -0.90
CA SER A 75 -5.98 8.26 -2.31
C SER A 75 -5.30 7.15 -3.10
N ILE A 76 -5.68 7.01 -4.37
CA ILE A 76 -5.12 6.01 -5.27
C ILE A 76 -4.20 6.65 -6.34
N LEU A 77 -3.26 5.88 -6.89
CA LEU A 77 -2.51 6.17 -8.13
C LEU A 77 -2.52 4.94 -9.05
N GLY A 78 -1.91 5.10 -10.22
CA GLY A 78 -1.80 4.04 -11.23
C GLY A 78 -2.98 4.07 -12.19
N GLY A 79 -3.43 2.90 -12.61
CA GLY A 79 -4.42 2.74 -13.67
C GLY A 79 -3.78 2.33 -15.00
N THR A 80 -4.62 1.75 -15.87
CA THR A 80 -4.19 1.19 -17.15
C THR A 80 -3.54 2.21 -18.08
N GLU A 81 -3.89 3.49 -17.96
CA GLU A 81 -3.24 4.58 -18.69
C GLU A 81 -1.72 4.68 -18.44
N LYS A 82 -1.24 4.11 -17.32
CA LYS A 82 0.18 4.05 -16.95
C LYS A 82 0.75 2.62 -17.01
N ASN A 83 0.04 1.68 -17.64
CA ASN A 83 0.37 0.25 -17.65
C ASN A 83 0.64 -0.30 -16.24
N ASN A 84 -0.15 0.15 -15.25
CA ASN A 84 0.03 -0.22 -13.85
C ASN A 84 -1.32 -0.53 -13.18
N GLY A 85 -1.29 -1.27 -12.08
CA GLY A 85 -2.46 -1.50 -11.22
C GLY A 85 -2.95 -0.23 -10.51
N ILE A 86 -4.05 -0.35 -9.77
CA ILE A 86 -4.52 0.71 -8.86
C ILE A 86 -3.88 0.51 -7.48
N TYR A 87 -3.16 1.51 -6.98
CA TYR A 87 -2.46 1.42 -5.69
C TYR A 87 -2.91 2.52 -4.74
N VAL A 88 -3.01 2.19 -3.46
CA VAL A 88 -3.20 3.17 -2.37
C VAL A 88 -1.88 3.90 -2.12
N VAL A 89 -1.88 5.22 -2.16
CA VAL A 89 -0.66 6.02 -1.98
C VAL A 89 -0.63 6.86 -0.72
N LYS A 90 -1.80 7.06 -0.12
CA LYS A 90 -1.95 7.75 1.15
C LYS A 90 -3.20 7.23 1.84
N VAL A 91 -3.11 7.03 3.14
CA VAL A 91 -4.22 6.78 4.06
C VAL A 91 -4.10 7.83 5.16
N ALA A 92 -5.21 8.46 5.54
CA ALA A 92 -5.19 9.44 6.62
C ALA A 92 -5.10 8.75 7.98
N ALA A 93 -4.17 9.19 8.82
CA ALA A 93 -3.99 8.68 10.17
C ALA A 93 -5.26 8.88 11.01
N GLY A 94 -5.62 7.87 11.81
CA GLY A 94 -6.83 7.84 12.62
C GLY A 94 -8.13 7.76 11.82
N SER A 95 -8.09 7.55 10.51
CA SER A 95 -9.30 7.47 9.69
C SER A 95 -9.97 6.09 9.74
N ALA A 96 -11.21 6.01 9.25
CA ALA A 96 -11.88 4.73 9.06
C ALA A 96 -11.10 3.82 8.10
N ALA A 97 -10.41 4.39 7.10
CA ALA A 97 -9.65 3.63 6.12
C ALA A 97 -8.44 2.94 6.77
N GLU A 98 -7.72 3.66 7.62
CA GLU A 98 -6.61 3.09 8.40
C GLU A 98 -7.12 2.00 9.37
N ARG A 99 -8.23 2.26 10.08
CA ARG A 99 -8.80 1.29 11.05
C ARG A 99 -9.21 -0.03 10.43
N VAL A 100 -9.68 -0.05 9.19
CA VAL A 100 -10.03 -1.29 8.47
C VAL A 100 -8.80 -1.99 7.88
N GLY A 101 -7.61 -1.42 8.04
CA GLY A 101 -6.34 -2.01 7.63
C GLY A 101 -5.92 -1.69 6.19
N LEU A 102 -6.47 -0.64 5.57
CA LEU A 102 -5.88 -0.10 4.34
C LEU A 102 -4.53 0.55 4.65
N LYS A 103 -3.54 0.27 3.81
CA LYS A 103 -2.17 0.73 3.97
C LYS A 103 -1.66 1.34 2.66
N ARG A 104 -0.68 2.25 2.75
CA ARG A 104 0.05 2.71 1.57
C ARG A 104 0.76 1.51 0.91
N GLY A 105 0.79 1.48 -0.42
CA GLY A 105 1.39 0.41 -1.20
C GLY A 105 0.44 -0.74 -1.53
N ASP A 106 -0.75 -0.79 -0.92
CA ASP A 106 -1.75 -1.79 -1.27
C ASP A 106 -2.16 -1.67 -2.73
N GLN A 107 -2.13 -2.78 -3.47
CA GLN A 107 -2.76 -2.87 -4.77
C GLN A 107 -4.23 -3.26 -4.60
N ILE A 108 -5.14 -2.43 -5.09
CA ILE A 108 -6.57 -2.75 -5.14
C ILE A 108 -6.81 -3.66 -6.34
N ILE A 109 -7.25 -4.89 -6.06
CA ILE A 109 -7.51 -5.90 -7.10
C ILE A 109 -8.99 -6.06 -7.44
N GLU A 110 -9.88 -5.75 -6.50
CA GLU A 110 -11.34 -5.82 -6.64
C GLU A 110 -12.03 -4.90 -5.62
N VAL A 111 -13.17 -4.32 -5.98
CA VAL A 111 -14.05 -3.54 -5.07
C VAL A 111 -15.50 -3.92 -5.37
N ASN A 112 -16.23 -4.42 -4.37
CA ASN A 112 -17.65 -4.79 -4.50
C ASN A 112 -17.93 -5.69 -5.73
N GLY A 113 -17.05 -6.65 -6.04
CA GLY A 113 -17.16 -7.52 -7.21
C GLY A 113 -16.70 -6.89 -8.54
N HIS A 114 -16.34 -5.61 -8.57
CA HIS A 114 -15.73 -4.97 -9.74
C HIS A 114 -14.21 -5.23 -9.77
N ASN A 115 -13.71 -5.78 -10.87
CA ASN A 115 -12.29 -6.08 -11.06
C ASN A 115 -11.46 -4.78 -11.28
N PHE A 116 -10.37 -4.62 -10.52
CA PHE A 116 -9.48 -3.46 -10.57
C PHE A 116 -8.10 -3.75 -11.20
N ARG A 117 -7.86 -4.98 -11.69
CA ARG A 117 -6.55 -5.35 -12.28
C ARG A 117 -6.23 -4.61 -13.57
N ASN A 118 -7.25 -4.26 -14.35
CA ASN A 118 -7.09 -3.58 -15.65
C ASN A 118 -8.12 -2.46 -15.80
N ILE A 119 -8.25 -1.62 -14.78
CA ILE A 119 -9.17 -0.48 -14.77
C ILE A 119 -8.41 0.84 -14.93
N ALA A 120 -8.97 1.77 -15.70
CA ALA A 120 -8.45 3.13 -15.78
C ALA A 120 -8.71 3.87 -14.46
N ARG A 121 -7.81 4.78 -14.06
CA ARG A 121 -7.93 5.44 -12.74
C ARG A 121 -9.22 6.23 -12.56
N HIS A 122 -9.71 6.89 -13.61
CA HIS A 122 -10.96 7.64 -13.55
C HIS A 122 -12.17 6.74 -13.24
N ARG A 123 -12.26 5.58 -13.90
CA ARG A 123 -13.28 4.54 -13.64
C ARG A 123 -13.15 3.97 -12.22
N ALA A 124 -11.93 3.73 -11.75
CA ALA A 124 -11.69 3.29 -10.38
C ALA A 124 -12.25 4.29 -9.35
N LEU A 125 -12.06 5.61 -9.58
CA LEU A 125 -12.61 6.65 -8.72
C LEU A 125 -14.14 6.71 -8.75
N GLU A 126 -14.77 6.46 -9.90
CA GLU A 126 -16.23 6.35 -10.01
C GLU A 126 -16.75 5.19 -9.16
N VAL A 127 -16.15 4.00 -9.29
CA VAL A 127 -16.56 2.82 -8.51
C VAL A 127 -16.32 3.00 -7.01
N LEU A 128 -15.22 3.63 -6.61
CA LEU A 128 -14.92 3.90 -5.20
C LEU A 128 -15.85 4.94 -4.56
N ARG A 129 -16.45 5.83 -5.37
CA ARG A 129 -17.33 6.90 -4.89
C ARG A 129 -18.82 6.55 -4.95
N GLY A 130 -19.20 5.68 -5.90
CA GLY A 130 -20.59 5.21 -6.13
C GLY A 130 -21.17 4.38 -5.00
#